data_AF-A0A356NQN4-F1
#
_entry.id   AF-A0A356NQN4-F1
#
_cell.length_a   1.000
_cell.length_b   1.000
_cell.length_c   1.000
_cell.angle_alpha   90.00
_cell.angle_beta   90.00
_cell.angle_gamma   90.00
#
_symmetry.space_group_name_H-M   'P 1'
#
loop_
_entity.id
_entity.type
_entity.pdbx_description
1 polymer ?
#
loop_
_entity_poly.entity_id
_entity_poly.type
_entity_poly.pdbx_seq_one_letter_code
_entity_poly.pdbx_strand_id
1 'polypeptide(L)'
;MNREVNLIETITAKLPTRSDTLVGVGDDCAVIDNGPDHSILLKTDAIVEGVHFKKNDPADKVGHKALARALSDIAAMAGEPNSALITLGLPGDFDQQWVETLYEGLNATARAYDVAIAGGETVRSPERIFCSVALTGKVGRD
;
A
#
# COMPACT_ATOMS: atom_id res chain seq x y z
N MET A 1 -18.14 9.66 17.71
CA MET A 1 -17.13 8.67 17.31
C MET A 1 -17.32 8.39 15.82
N ASN A 2 -16.24 8.40 15.03
CA ASN A 2 -16.31 8.26 13.57
C ASN A 2 -16.81 6.86 13.20
N ARG A 3 -17.79 6.73 12.29
CA ARG A 3 -18.39 5.43 11.90
C ARG A 3 -17.34 4.40 11.45
N GLU A 4 -16.27 4.89 10.84
CA GLU A 4 -15.13 4.09 10.39
C GLU A 4 -14.36 3.44 11.55
N VAL A 5 -14.02 4.17 12.63
CA VAL A 5 -13.21 3.58 13.70
C VAL A 5 -14.00 2.51 14.47
N ASN A 6 -15.32 2.70 14.65
CA ASN A 6 -16.17 1.67 15.24
C ASN A 6 -16.20 0.39 14.39
N LEU A 7 -16.18 0.52 13.06
CA LEU A 7 -16.13 -0.62 12.16
C LEU A 7 -14.79 -1.33 12.26
N ILE A 8 -13.68 -0.57 12.29
CA ILE A 8 -12.33 -1.12 12.46
C ILE A 8 -12.25 -1.93 13.75
N GLU A 9 -12.66 -1.37 14.88
CA GLU A 9 -12.71 -2.08 16.17
C GLU A 9 -13.52 -3.38 16.08
N THR A 10 -14.67 -3.33 15.40
CA THR A 10 -15.56 -4.49 15.25
C THR A 10 -14.91 -5.61 14.42
N ILE A 11 -14.29 -5.28 13.28
CA ILE A 11 -13.71 -6.30 12.38
C ILE A 11 -12.38 -6.83 12.88
N THR A 12 -11.63 -6.06 13.68
CA THR A 12 -10.32 -6.47 14.19
C THR A 12 -10.40 -7.26 15.50
N ALA A 13 -11.47 -7.10 16.28
CA ALA A 13 -11.64 -7.70 17.61
C ALA A 13 -11.49 -9.24 17.67
N LYS A 14 -11.64 -9.94 16.53
CA LYS A 14 -11.61 -11.41 16.47
C LYS A 14 -10.60 -11.94 15.47
N LEU A 15 -9.69 -11.10 14.99
CA LEU A 15 -8.65 -11.56 14.07
C LEU A 15 -7.72 -12.54 14.79
N PRO A 16 -7.34 -13.65 14.14
CA PRO A 16 -6.35 -14.55 14.69
C PRO A 16 -5.00 -13.84 14.76
N THR A 17 -4.28 -14.05 15.86
CA THR A 17 -2.90 -13.60 16.02
C THR A 17 -1.95 -14.79 15.98
N ARG A 18 -0.70 -14.54 15.59
CA ARG A 18 0.38 -15.53 15.68
C ARG A 18 1.44 -15.04 16.66
N SER A 19 2.22 -15.96 17.22
CA SER A 19 3.28 -15.63 18.19
C SER A 19 4.43 -14.80 17.60
N ASP A 20 4.60 -14.81 16.28
CA ASP A 20 5.58 -14.01 15.54
C ASP A 20 5.07 -12.61 15.20
N THR A 21 3.83 -12.26 15.52
CA THR A 21 3.28 -10.91 15.31
C THR A 21 3.59 -10.04 16.53
N LEU A 22 4.61 -9.19 16.43
CA LEU A 22 5.05 -8.30 17.52
C LEU A 22 4.12 -7.11 17.69
N VAL A 23 3.69 -6.53 16.56
CA VAL A 23 2.71 -5.44 16.49
C VAL A 23 1.66 -5.82 15.44
N GLY A 24 0.40 -5.89 15.87
CA GLY A 24 -0.74 -6.26 15.05
C GLY A 24 -1.49 -5.04 14.49
N VAL A 25 -2.81 -5.19 14.31
CA VAL A 25 -3.65 -4.10 13.79
C VAL A 25 -3.74 -2.95 14.80
N GLY A 26 -3.67 -1.72 14.31
CA GLY A 26 -3.82 -0.49 15.11
C GLY A 26 -2.63 0.46 15.06
N ASP A 27 -1.53 0.04 14.42
CA ASP A 27 -0.34 0.84 14.17
C ASP A 27 -0.14 1.11 12.66
N ASP A 28 0.85 1.91 12.29
CA ASP A 28 1.13 2.30 10.90
C ASP A 28 1.45 1.08 10.02
N CYS A 29 2.24 0.13 10.55
CA CYS A 29 2.54 -1.16 9.94
C CYS A 29 2.36 -2.31 10.94
N ALA A 30 2.03 -3.50 10.44
CA ALA A 30 2.21 -4.71 11.24
C ALA A 30 3.71 -5.09 11.29
N VAL A 31 4.17 -5.56 12.44
CA VAL A 31 5.57 -5.95 12.66
C VAL A 31 5.65 -7.45 12.93
N ILE A 32 6.36 -8.17 12.07
CA ILE A 32 6.53 -9.63 12.13
C ILE A 32 7.97 -9.96 12.49
N ASP A 33 8.15 -10.82 13.48
CA ASP A 33 9.44 -11.38 13.87
C ASP A 33 10.07 -12.14 12.69
N ASN A 34 11.31 -11.78 12.33
CA ASN A 34 12.10 -12.45 11.30
C ASN A 34 13.51 -12.82 11.78
N GLY A 35 13.64 -13.18 13.07
CA GLY A 35 14.91 -13.55 13.67
C GLY A 35 15.70 -12.38 14.25
N PRO A 36 16.98 -12.56 14.60
CA PRO A 36 17.70 -11.66 15.49
C PRO A 36 18.01 -10.28 14.88
N ASP A 37 18.18 -10.18 13.57
CA ASP A 37 18.73 -8.97 12.95
C ASP A 37 17.68 -7.88 12.68
N HIS A 38 16.48 -8.29 12.27
CA HIS A 38 15.42 -7.36 11.88
C HIS A 38 14.04 -7.99 12.02
N SER A 39 13.03 -7.12 12.09
CA SER A 39 11.62 -7.49 11.91
C SER A 39 11.15 -7.08 10.53
N ILE A 40 10.17 -7.79 9.98
CA ILE A 40 9.49 -7.43 8.74
C ILE A 40 8.34 -6.48 9.05
N LEU A 41 8.25 -5.40 8.28
CA LEU A 41 7.11 -4.48 8.27
C LEU A 41 6.17 -4.85 7.13
N LEU A 42 4.86 -4.90 7.42
CA LEU A 42 3.81 -5.14 6.43
C LEU A 42 2.84 -3.96 6.40
N LYS A 43 2.66 -3.37 5.22
CA LYS A 43 1.71 -2.28 4.99
C LYS A 43 0.83 -2.57 3.78
N THR A 44 -0.42 -2.11 3.85
CA THR A 44 -1.25 -1.89 2.67
C THR A 44 -1.93 -0.52 2.72
N ASP A 45 -2.00 0.18 1.60
CA ASP A 45 -2.78 1.41 1.43
C ASP A 45 -3.43 1.39 0.03
N ALA A 46 -4.56 2.06 -0.14
CA ALA A 46 -5.27 2.13 -1.40
C ALA A 46 -5.74 3.55 -1.71
N ILE A 47 -5.48 3.97 -2.95
CA ILE A 47 -6.05 5.20 -3.51
C ILE A 47 -7.21 4.86 -4.46
N VAL A 48 -8.25 5.67 -4.43
CA VAL A 48 -9.53 5.42 -5.12
C VAL A 48 -9.96 6.70 -5.84
N GLU A 49 -10.35 6.57 -7.10
CA GLU A 49 -10.88 7.67 -7.90
C GLU A 49 -12.09 8.30 -7.23
N GLY A 50 -12.15 9.64 -7.23
CA GLY A 50 -13.20 10.43 -6.57
C GLY A 50 -13.05 10.55 -5.05
N VAL A 51 -12.09 9.85 -4.44
CA VAL A 51 -11.77 9.95 -3.00
C VAL A 51 -10.37 10.54 -2.82
N HIS A 52 -9.38 9.90 -3.44
CA HIS A 52 -7.97 10.23 -3.27
C HIS A 52 -7.37 11.01 -4.44
N PHE A 53 -7.95 10.87 -5.63
CA PHE A 53 -7.59 11.59 -6.85
C PHE A 53 -8.84 11.79 -7.72
N LYS A 54 -8.80 12.74 -8.65
CA LYS A 54 -9.87 12.99 -9.63
C LYS A 54 -9.52 12.36 -10.97
N LYS A 55 -10.53 12.09 -11.81
CA LYS A 55 -10.37 11.51 -13.14
C LYS A 55 -9.35 12.25 -14.03
N ASN A 56 -9.26 13.57 -13.88
CA ASN A 56 -8.39 14.43 -14.69
C ASN A 56 -7.05 14.74 -14.00
N ASP A 57 -6.76 14.13 -12.85
CA ASP A 57 -5.44 14.29 -12.23
C ASP A 57 -4.38 13.59 -13.09
N PRO A 58 -3.16 14.15 -13.19
CA PRO A 58 -2.10 13.52 -13.96
C PRO A 58 -1.77 12.12 -13.43
N ALA A 59 -1.83 11.11 -14.30
CA ALA A 59 -1.70 9.70 -13.91
C ALA A 59 -0.35 9.38 -13.24
N ASP A 60 0.74 10.02 -13.67
CA ASP A 60 2.07 9.88 -13.05
C ASP A 60 2.05 10.34 -11.59
N LYS A 61 1.31 11.42 -11.29
CA LYS A 61 1.13 11.91 -9.91
C LYS A 61 0.23 10.99 -9.10
N VAL A 62 -0.77 10.37 -9.72
CA VAL A 62 -1.60 9.34 -9.08
C VAL A 62 -0.74 8.12 -8.71
N GLY A 63 0.08 7.62 -9.64
CA GLY A 63 1.02 6.52 -9.39
C GLY A 63 2.03 6.84 -8.30
N HIS A 64 2.64 8.03 -8.34
CA HIS A 64 3.51 8.51 -7.27
C HIS A 64 2.81 8.50 -5.92
N LYS A 65 1.61 9.09 -5.84
CA LYS A 65 0.83 9.17 -4.61
C LYS A 65 0.48 7.80 -4.04
N ALA A 66 0.15 6.82 -4.90
CA ALA A 66 -0.18 5.46 -4.47
C ALA A 66 0.96 4.84 -3.65
N LEU A 67 2.17 4.85 -4.20
CA LEU A 67 3.34 4.25 -3.53
C LEU A 67 3.87 5.11 -2.38
N ALA A 68 3.87 6.44 -2.54
CA ALA A 68 4.36 7.37 -1.52
C ALA A 68 3.60 7.27 -0.19
N ARG A 69 2.31 6.94 -0.22
CA ARG A 69 1.52 6.72 1.00
C ARG A 69 2.02 5.52 1.80
N ALA A 70 2.13 4.35 1.17
CA ALA A 70 2.65 3.16 1.82
C ALA A 70 4.11 3.34 2.30
N LEU A 71 4.94 4.04 1.50
CA LEU A 71 6.30 4.41 1.89
C LEU A 71 6.35 5.27 3.15
N SER A 72 5.43 6.23 3.29
CA SER A 72 5.34 7.11 4.45
C SER A 72 5.11 6.33 5.74
N ASP A 73 4.29 5.28 5.69
CA ASP A 73 4.00 4.46 6.87
C ASP A 73 5.16 3.55 7.26
N ILE A 74 5.89 3.01 6.27
CA ILE A 74 7.15 2.29 6.53
C ILE A 74 8.17 3.23 7.19
N ALA A 75 8.28 4.47 6.70
CA ALA A 75 9.17 5.48 7.27
C ALA A 75 8.76 5.90 8.69
N ALA A 76 7.46 5.98 8.99
CA ALA A 76 6.94 6.26 10.33
C ALA A 76 7.39 5.20 11.35
N MET A 77 7.56 3.95 10.91
CA MET A 77 8.09 2.84 11.70
C MET A 77 9.63 2.76 11.72
N ALA A 78 10.33 3.81 11.29
CA ALA A 78 11.78 3.84 11.09
C ALA A 78 12.30 2.70 10.18
N GLY A 79 11.44 2.21 9.28
CA GLY A 79 11.73 1.09 8.41
C GLY A 79 12.41 1.47 7.10
N GLU A 80 13.14 0.52 6.55
CA GLU A 80 13.65 0.54 5.18
C GLU A 80 12.67 -0.25 4.29
N PRO A 81 12.08 0.37 3.25
CA PRO A 81 11.15 -0.33 2.36
C PRO A 81 11.88 -1.33 1.47
N ASN A 82 11.17 -2.35 0.97
CA ASN A 82 11.78 -3.44 0.21
C ASN A 82 11.02 -3.74 -1.10
N SER A 83 9.85 -4.37 -1.00
CA SER A 83 9.12 -4.86 -2.17
C SER A 83 7.64 -4.51 -2.10
N ALA A 84 7.08 -4.08 -3.23
CA ALA A 84 5.68 -3.74 -3.38
C ALA A 84 4.94 -4.72 -4.31
N LEU A 85 3.67 -4.96 -4.00
CA LEU A 85 2.69 -5.57 -4.90
C LEU A 85 1.60 -4.54 -5.20
N ILE A 86 1.21 -4.44 -6.47
CA ILE A 86 0.20 -3.48 -6.92
C ILE A 86 -1.07 -4.20 -7.33
N THR A 87 -2.21 -3.91 -6.69
CA THR A 87 -3.52 -4.32 -7.19
C THR A 87 -4.20 -3.14 -7.86
N LEU A 88 -4.43 -3.24 -9.16
CA LEU A 88 -5.07 -2.19 -9.95
C LEU A 88 -6.49 -2.63 -10.34
N GLY A 89 -7.49 -1.87 -9.89
CA GLY A 89 -8.88 -2.04 -10.30
C GLY A 89 -9.22 -1.08 -11.44
N LEU A 90 -9.72 -1.60 -12.56
CA LEU A 90 -10.03 -0.82 -13.77
C LEU A 90 -11.46 -1.04 -14.27
N PRO A 91 -12.16 0.00 -14.77
CA PRO A 91 -13.41 -0.17 -15.49
C PRO A 91 -13.18 -0.93 -16.82
N GLY A 92 -14.25 -1.41 -17.45
CA GLY A 92 -14.11 -2.20 -18.69
C GLY A 92 -13.61 -1.39 -19.90
N ASP A 93 -13.73 -0.08 -19.84
CA ASP A 93 -13.39 0.91 -20.87
C ASP A 93 -12.22 1.80 -20.45
N PHE A 94 -11.28 1.26 -19.65
CA PHE A 94 -10.13 2.02 -19.17
C PHE A 94 -9.24 2.53 -20.32
N ASP A 95 -8.60 3.67 -20.10
CA ASP A 95 -7.59 4.20 -21.01
C ASP A 95 -6.23 3.55 -20.73
N GLN A 96 -5.72 2.81 -21.71
CA GLN A 96 -4.42 2.13 -21.61
C GLN A 96 -3.27 3.13 -21.38
N GLN A 97 -3.26 4.27 -22.07
CA GLN A 97 -2.19 5.26 -21.94
C GLN A 97 -2.17 5.86 -20.54
N TRP A 98 -3.35 6.06 -19.95
CA TRP A 98 -3.46 6.50 -18.57
C TRP A 98 -2.85 5.49 -17.59
N VAL A 99 -3.09 4.19 -17.79
CA VAL A 99 -2.50 3.12 -16.95
C VAL A 99 -0.98 3.06 -17.10
N GLU A 100 -0.46 3.15 -18.33
CA GLU A 100 0.99 3.19 -18.59
C GLU A 100 1.64 4.38 -17.87
N THR A 101 1.03 5.57 -17.97
CA THR A 101 1.51 6.79 -17.31
C THR A 101 1.41 6.69 -15.77
N LEU A 102 0.39 6.02 -15.24
CA LEU A 102 0.31 5.70 -13.81
C LEU A 102 1.49 4.82 -13.36
N TYR A 103 1.84 3.81 -14.16
CA TYR A 103 3.01 2.97 -13.87
C TYR A 103 4.33 3.71 -14.03
N GLU A 104 4.46 4.69 -14.92
CA GLU A 104 5.63 5.58 -14.95
C GLU A 104 5.85 6.29 -13.61
N GLY A 105 4.78 6.82 -13.02
CA GLY A 105 4.79 7.45 -11.70
C GLY A 105 5.16 6.49 -10.56
N LEU A 106 4.56 5.30 -10.56
CA LEU A 106 4.91 4.22 -9.62
C LEU A 106 6.39 3.85 -9.74
N ASN A 107 6.86 3.58 -10.96
CA ASN A 107 8.22 3.14 -11.24
C ASN A 107 9.27 4.22 -10.91
N ALA A 108 8.97 5.49 -11.19
CA ALA A 108 9.84 6.60 -10.82
C ALA A 108 9.98 6.71 -9.30
N THR A 109 8.87 6.55 -8.58
CA THR A 109 8.86 6.58 -7.11
C THR A 109 9.58 5.37 -6.53
N ALA A 110 9.31 4.17 -7.04
CA ALA A 110 9.96 2.94 -6.62
C ALA A 110 11.49 3.02 -6.76
N ARG A 111 11.99 3.52 -7.91
CA ARG A 111 13.42 3.76 -8.12
C ARG A 111 14.02 4.78 -7.16
N ALA A 112 13.28 5.83 -6.81
CA ALA A 112 13.77 6.88 -5.91
C ALA A 112 13.99 6.38 -4.47
N TYR A 113 13.26 5.33 -4.06
CA TYR A 113 13.32 4.75 -2.71
C TYR A 113 13.87 3.32 -2.69
N ASP A 114 14.53 2.87 -3.76
CA ASP A 114 15.10 1.53 -3.92
C ASP A 114 14.10 0.38 -3.62
N VAL A 115 12.85 0.55 -4.06
CA VAL A 115 11.79 -0.44 -3.89
C VAL A 115 11.59 -1.24 -5.17
N ALA A 116 11.49 -2.55 -5.04
CA ALA A 116 11.09 -3.43 -6.14
C ALA A 116 9.56 -3.52 -6.24
N ILE A 117 8.96 -3.14 -7.38
CA ILE A 117 7.59 -3.55 -7.68
C ILE A 117 7.65 -5.00 -8.19
N ALA A 118 7.41 -5.94 -7.29
CA ALA A 118 7.68 -7.36 -7.48
C ALA A 118 6.53 -8.12 -8.15
N GLY A 119 5.40 -7.47 -8.37
CA GLY A 119 4.23 -8.08 -9.00
C GLY A 119 2.95 -7.33 -8.66
N GLY A 120 1.83 -8.02 -8.85
CA GLY A 120 0.53 -7.43 -8.67
C GLY A 120 -0.60 -8.23 -9.28
N GLU A 121 -1.77 -7.61 -9.31
CA GLU A 121 -2.98 -8.14 -9.92
C GLU A 121 -3.75 -7.00 -10.59
N THR A 122 -4.41 -7.28 -11.72
CA THR A 122 -5.32 -6.33 -12.37
C THR A 122 -6.72 -6.91 -12.42
N VAL A 123 -7.66 -6.23 -11.77
CA VAL A 123 -9.04 -6.69 -11.66
C VAL A 123 -10.01 -5.73 -12.31
N ARG A 124 -11.16 -6.25 -12.74
CA ARG A 124 -12.27 -5.41 -13.19
C ARG A 124 -12.95 -4.74 -12.00
N SER A 125 -13.02 -3.41 -12.04
CA SER A 125 -13.72 -2.55 -11.10
C SER A 125 -14.75 -1.71 -11.86
N PRO A 126 -16.04 -2.08 -11.88
CA PRO A 126 -17.02 -1.50 -12.81
C PRO A 126 -17.24 0.00 -12.68
N GLU A 127 -17.05 0.56 -11.48
CA GLU A 127 -17.44 1.94 -11.20
C GLU A 127 -16.28 2.93 -11.16
N ARG A 128 -15.10 2.51 -10.72
CA ARG A 128 -13.99 3.42 -10.37
C ARG A 128 -12.64 2.76 -10.53
N ILE A 129 -11.64 3.57 -10.88
CA ILE A 129 -10.25 3.16 -10.78
C ILE A 129 -9.82 3.15 -9.31
N PHE A 130 -9.11 2.12 -8.89
CA PHE A 130 -8.37 2.12 -7.63
C PHE A 130 -7.00 1.47 -7.80
N CYS A 131 -6.04 1.91 -7.00
CA CYS A 131 -4.70 1.33 -6.92
C CYS A 131 -4.39 1.03 -5.46
N SER A 132 -4.25 -0.24 -5.12
CA SER A 132 -3.81 -0.72 -3.81
C SER A 132 -2.34 -1.10 -3.88
N VAL A 133 -1.57 -0.67 -2.89
CA VAL A 133 -0.16 -0.99 -2.73
C VAL A 133 -0.01 -1.80 -1.45
N ALA A 134 0.41 -3.05 -1.56
CA ALA A 134 0.99 -3.77 -0.45
C ALA A 134 2.50 -3.57 -0.48
N LEU A 135 3.11 -3.17 0.63
CA LEU A 135 4.54 -2.87 0.73
C LEU A 135 5.13 -3.61 1.93
N THR A 136 6.26 -4.28 1.70
CA THR A 136 7.09 -4.81 2.76
C THR A 136 8.26 -3.88 3.06
N GLY A 137 8.71 -3.88 4.30
CA GLY A 137 9.95 -3.26 4.73
C GLY A 137 10.63 -4.07 5.82
N LYS A 138 11.73 -3.55 6.34
CA LYS A 138 12.45 -4.11 7.48
C LYS A 138 12.81 -3.00 8.46
N VAL A 139 12.85 -3.32 9.74
CA VAL A 139 13.36 -2.45 10.79
C VAL A 139 14.31 -3.25 11.67
N GLY A 140 15.45 -2.65 12.03
CA GLY A 140 16.44 -3.28 12.90
C GLY A 140 15.86 -3.61 14.28
N ARG A 141 16.40 -4.63 14.94
CA ARG A 141 16.11 -4.89 16.35
C ARG A 141 17.16 -4.19 17.21
N ASP A 142 16.68 -3.36 18.13
CA ASP A 142 17.50 -2.80 19.23
C ASP A 142 17.92 -3.89 20.22
#